data_AF-A0A0E4CTL6-F1
#
_entry.id   AF-A0A0E4CTL6-F1
#
_cell.length_a   1.000
_cell.length_b   1.000
_cell.length_c   1.000
_cell.angle_alpha   90.00
_cell.angle_beta   90.00
_cell.angle_gamma   90.00
#
_symmetry.space_group_name_H-M   'P 1'
#
loop_
_entity.id
_entity.type
_entity.pdbx_description
1 polymer ?
#
loop_
_entity_poly.entity_id
_entity_poly.type
_entity_poly.pdbx_seq_one_letter_code
_entity_poly.pdbx_strand_id
1 'polypeptide(L)' 'MSILGKPKYTFEDCLEFKNQYMPEAKRGQVQIVDAWGTFGQTNQPSYDIYVPEENCLYKHIVEEACRLVEGNDKHRKIR' A
#
# COMPACT_ATOMS: atom_id res chain seq x y z
N MET A 1 12.34 -3.64 8.26
CA MET A 1 11.11 -3.76 9.07
C MET A 1 10.21 -2.59 8.77
N SER A 2 8.89 -2.78 8.83
CA SER A 2 7.95 -1.66 8.74
C SER A 2 8.05 -0.77 9.99
N ILE A 3 7.84 0.54 9.85
CA ILE A 3 7.93 1.50 10.96
C ILE A 3 6.68 2.38 10.94
N LEU A 4 5.91 2.36 12.03
CA LEU A 4 4.76 3.26 12.20
C LEU A 4 5.17 4.73 12.07
N GLY A 5 4.28 5.51 11.46
CA GLY A 5 4.51 6.91 11.13
C GLY A 5 5.50 7.13 9.98
N LYS A 6 6.12 6.08 9.44
CA LYS A 6 7.09 6.14 8.34
C LYS A 6 6.76 5.09 7.26
N PRO A 7 5.63 5.26 6.56
CA PRO A 7 5.24 4.38 5.47
C PRO A 7 6.30 4.37 4.37
N LYS A 8 6.55 3.19 3.81
CA LYS A 8 7.48 2.99 2.69
C LYS A 8 6.92 3.50 1.37
N TYR A 9 5.60 3.44 1.22
CA TYR A 9 4.90 3.78 -0.01
C TYR A 9 4.02 5.00 0.22
N THR A 10 3.75 5.72 -0.86
CA THR A 10 3.07 7.01 -0.87
C THR A 10 1.84 6.98 -1.76
N PHE A 11 1.03 8.03 -1.66
CA PHE A 11 -0.12 8.23 -2.55
C PHE A 11 0.31 8.17 -4.02
N GLU A 12 -0.51 7.52 -4.85
CA GLU A 12 -0.28 7.21 -6.27
C GLU A 12 0.81 6.18 -6.58
N ASP A 13 1.54 5.63 -5.60
CA ASP A 13 2.42 4.48 -5.86
C ASP A 13 1.60 3.29 -6.35
N CYS A 14 2.10 2.60 -7.39
CA CYS A 14 1.55 1.35 -7.86
C CYS A 14 2.22 0.19 -7.12
N LEU A 15 1.43 -0.57 -6.38
CA LEU A 15 1.87 -1.70 -5.57
C LEU A 15 1.32 -3.01 -6.11
N GLU A 16 2.15 -4.04 -6.07
CA GLU A 16 1.71 -5.43 -6.11
C GLU A 16 1.51 -5.91 -4.68
N PHE A 17 0.37 -6.53 -4.38
CA PHE A 17 0.07 -7.01 -3.05
C PHE A 17 -0.59 -8.38 -3.07
N LYS A 18 -0.36 -9.16 -2.02
CA LYS A 18 -0.98 -10.47 -1.81
C LYS A 18 -1.24 -10.69 -0.32
N ASN A 19 -2.46 -11.10 0.02
CA ASN A 19 -2.79 -11.54 1.37
C ASN A 19 -3.21 -13.01 1.38
N GLN A 20 -3.33 -13.59 2.59
CA GLN A 20 -3.68 -15.00 2.79
C GLN A 20 -5.08 -15.39 2.29
N TYR A 21 -5.94 -14.41 1.99
CA TYR A 21 -7.32 -14.62 1.54
C TYR A 21 -7.46 -14.53 0.02
N MET A 22 -6.38 -14.27 -0.71
CA MET A 22 -6.39 -14.13 -2.17
C MET A 22 -5.50 -15.18 -2.83
N PRO A 23 -6.00 -15.87 -3.88
CA PRO A 23 -5.21 -16.88 -4.59
C PRO A 23 -4.04 -16.25 -5.34
N GLU A 24 -4.24 -15.07 -5.91
CA GLU A 24 -3.29 -14.37 -6.79
C GLU A 24 -2.91 -13.00 -6.21
N ALA A 25 -1.73 -12.52 -6.61
CA ALA A 25 -1.30 -11.17 -6.30
C ALA A 25 -2.06 -10.18 -7.20
N LYS A 26 -2.42 -9.02 -6.64
CA LYS A 26 -3.12 -7.95 -7.36
C LYS A 26 -2.21 -6.74 -7.49
N ARG A 27 -2.48 -5.91 -8.50
CA ARG A 27 -1.75 -4.66 -8.74
C ARG A 27 -2.71 -3.50 -8.73
N GLY A 28 -2.37 -2.46 -7.99
CA GLY A 28 -3.22 -1.29 -7.90
C GLY A 28 -2.48 -0.09 -7.36
N GLN A 29 -3.16 1.05 -7.38
CA GLN A 29 -2.62 2.33 -6.98
C GLN A 29 -3.05 2.69 -5.55
N VAL A 30 -2.11 3.13 -4.74
CA VAL A 30 -2.38 3.64 -3.38
C VAL A 30 -3.26 4.89 -3.45
N GLN A 31 -4.41 4.84 -2.77
CA GLN A 31 -5.34 5.96 -2.62
C GLN A 31 -5.31 6.55 -1.21
N ILE A 32 -5.02 5.74 -0.19
CA ILE A 32 -4.92 6.18 1.21
C ILE A 32 -3.70 5.53 1.85
N VAL A 33 -2.98 6.32 2.66
CA VAL A 33 -1.84 5.88 3.47
C VAL A 33 -2.20 6.00 4.94
N ASP A 34 -2.43 4.87 5.61
CA ASP A 34 -2.64 4.82 7.05
C ASP A 34 -1.29 4.66 7.75
N ALA A 35 -0.56 5.77 7.89
CA ALA A 35 0.81 5.76 8.43
C ALA A 35 0.92 5.19 9.86
N TRP A 36 -0.15 5.28 10.64
CA TRP A 36 -0.18 4.84 12.05
C TRP A 36 -0.97 3.54 12.25
N GLY A 37 -1.33 2.86 11.15
CA GLY A 37 -2.18 1.69 11.18
C GLY A 37 -3.66 2.02 11.40
N THR A 38 -4.45 1.00 11.71
CA THR A 38 -5.91 1.07 11.93
C THR A 38 -6.28 0.62 13.34
N PHE A 39 -7.55 0.78 13.73
CA PHE A 39 -8.05 0.31 15.03
C PHE A 39 -7.76 -1.17 15.30
N GLY A 40 -7.74 -2.01 14.26
CA GLY A 40 -7.45 -3.45 14.35
C GLY A 40 -6.01 -3.86 14.01
N GLN A 41 -5.20 -2.97 13.43
CA GLN A 41 -3.81 -3.23 13.04
C GLN A 41 -2.93 -2.03 13.35
N THR A 42 -2.29 -2.05 14.51
CA THR A 42 -1.51 -0.92 15.04
C THR A 42 0.01 -1.10 14.95
N ASN A 43 0.49 -2.19 14.34
CA ASN A 43 1.92 -2.54 14.36
C ASN A 43 2.69 -2.08 13.11
N GLN A 44 2.01 -1.77 12.02
CA GLN A 44 2.59 -1.31 10.77
C GLN A 44 1.61 -0.40 10.00
N PRO A 45 2.10 0.46 9.09
CA PRO A 45 1.25 1.18 8.15
C PRO A 45 0.45 0.22 7.27
N SER A 46 -0.69 0.73 6.79
CA SER A 46 -1.53 0.05 5.80
C SER A 46 -1.95 1.00 4.70
N TYR A 47 -2.48 0.43 3.62
CA TYR A 47 -2.86 1.17 2.42
C TYR A 47 -4.25 0.75 1.95
N ASP A 48 -5.02 1.72 1.48
CA ASP A 48 -6.15 1.43 0.61
C ASP A 48 -5.67 1.52 -0.85
N ILE A 49 -5.83 0.43 -1.59
CA ILE A 49 -5.28 0.24 -2.93
C ILE A 49 -6.42 0.02 -3.92
N TYR A 50 -6.53 0.91 -4.91
CA TYR A 50 -7.51 0.79 -5.98
C TYR A 50 -6.94 -0.06 -7.12
N VAL A 51 -7.67 -1.12 -7.51
CA VAL A 51 -7.33 -2.03 -8.62
C VAL A 51 -8.27 -1.72 -9.78
N PRO A 52 -7.79 -1.01 -10.83
CA PRO A 52 -8.65 -0.53 -11.92
C PRO A 52 -9.31 -1.65 -12.71
N GLU A 53 -8.60 -2.76 -12.92
CA GLU A 53 -9.10 -3.93 -13.67
C GLU A 53 -10.34 -4.56 -13.04
N GLU A 54 -10.49 -4.41 -11.73
CA GLU A 54 -11.61 -4.97 -10.95
C GLU A 54 -12.59 -3.90 -10.49
N ASN A 55 -12.31 -2.63 -10.77
CA ASN A 55 -13.04 -1.47 -10.25
C ASN A 55 -13.27 -1.59 -8.72
N CYS A 56 -12.23 -2.00 -7.99
CA CYS A 56 -12.34 -2.39 -6.59
C CYS A 56 -11.30 -1.67 -5.72
N LEU A 57 -11.73 -1.20 -4.55
CA LEU A 57 -10.86 -0.62 -3.54
C LEU A 57 -10.58 -1.64 -2.44
N TYR A 58 -9.35 -2.12 -2.37
CA TYR A 58 -8.88 -3.02 -1.32
C TYR A 58 -8.39 -2.22 -0.13
N LYS A 59 -8.98 -2.46 1.03
CA LYS A 59 -8.72 -1.66 2.23
C LYS A 59 -7.74 -2.33 3.17
N HIS A 60 -7.02 -1.50 3.92
CA HIS A 60 -6.17 -1.93 5.04
C HIS A 60 -5.15 -3.02 4.65
N ILE A 61 -4.57 -2.91 3.46
CA ILE A 61 -3.51 -3.82 3.02
C ILE A 61 -2.24 -3.44 3.76
N VAL A 62 -1.74 -4.33 4.60
CA VAL A 62 -0.52 -4.09 5.38
C VAL A 62 0.70 -3.89 4.50
N GLU A 63 1.61 -3.04 4.95
CA GLU A 63 2.83 -2.74 4.20
C GLU A 63 3.69 -3.96 3.85
N GLU A 64 3.78 -4.93 4.74
CA GLU A 64 4.53 -6.17 4.49
C GLU A 64 3.94 -7.05 3.39
N ALA A 65 2.65 -6.89 3.08
CA ALA A 65 2.00 -7.59 1.98
C ALA A 65 2.25 -6.91 0.62
N CYS A 66 2.90 -5.75 0.60
CA CYS A 66 3.03 -4.89 -0.56
C CYS A 66 4.47 -4.83 -1.09
N ARG A 67 4.60 -4.72 -2.42
CA ARG A 67 5.83 -4.47 -3.15
C ARG A 67 5.63 -3.35 -4.16
N LEU A 68 6.55 -2.39 -4.22
CA LEU A 68 6.53 -1.34 -5.23
C LEU A 68 6.71 -1.92 -6.64
N VAL A 69 5.80 -1.58 -7.54
CA VAL A 69 5.89 -1.85 -8.98
C VAL A 69 6.34 -0.60 -9.71
N GLU A 70 5.71 0.53 -9.43
CA GLU A 70 6.03 1.83 -10.01
C GLU A 70 5.81 2.91 -8.95
N GLY A 71 6.81 3.77 -8.78
CA GLY A 71 6.78 4.84 -7.78
C GLY A 71 6.26 6.14 -8.35
N ASN A 72 5.65 6.96 -7.49
CA ASN A 72 5.29 8.32 -7.81
C ASN A 72 6.55 9.20 -7.85
N ASP A 73 7.03 9.51 -9.06
CA ASP A 73 8.24 10.31 -9.30
C ASP A 73 8.15 11.74 -8.74
N LYS A 74 6.96 12.19 -8.31
CA LYS A 74 6.74 13.54 -7.77
C LYS A 74 7.46 13.80 -6.44
N HIS A 75 7.85 12.77 -5.69
CA HIS A 75 8.55 12.92 -4.40
C HIS A 75 10.00 12.41 -4.41
N ARG A 76 10.55 11.99 -5.56
CA ARG A 76 11.93 11.46 -5.68
C ARG A 76 12.98 12.51 -6.09
N LYS A 77 12.80 13.77 -5.66
CA LYS A 77 13.86 14.78 -5.54
C LYS A 77 13.89 15.14 -4.06
N ILE A 78 14.96 14.89 -3.31
CA ILE A 78 16.19 15.69 -3.27
C ILE A 78 17.39 14.76 -2.99
N ARG A 79 18.48 14.93 -3.77
CA ARG A 79 19.80 14.34 -3.52
C ARG A 79 20.52 15.08 -2.40
#